data_AF-A0A9P3N6P4-F1
#
_entry.id   AF-A0A9P3N6P4-F1
#
_cell.length_a   1.000
_cell.length_b   1.000
_cell.length_c   1.000
_cell.angle_alpha   90.00
_cell.angle_beta   90.00
_cell.angle_gamma   90.00
#
_symmetry.space_group_name_H-M   'P 1'
#
loop_
_entity.id
_entity.type
_entity.pdbx_description
1 polymer ?
#
loop_
_entity_poly.entity_id
_entity_poly.type
_entity_poly.pdbx_seq_one_letter_code
_entity_poly.pdbx_strand_id
1 'polypeptide(L)' 'MQGQMDRPDDFDRVAAKDALAIYLLANRNTEDPESEDTAQLIRGLVAHRSCRGRVRVVVELLRPQ' A
#
# COMPACT_ATOMS: atom_id res chain seq x y z
N MET A 1 2.63 -9.55 -12.55
CA MET A 1 2.45 -8.22 -13.18
C MET A 1 3.39 -7.24 -12.50
N GLN A 2 4.05 -6.35 -13.26
CA GLN A 2 4.83 -5.24 -12.70
C GLN A 2 4.03 -3.94 -12.82
N GLY A 3 4.12 -3.08 -11.81
CA GLY A 3 3.42 -1.80 -11.74
C GLY A 3 3.93 -0.94 -10.57
N GLN A 4 3.54 0.32 -10.54
CA GLN A 4 3.87 1.27 -9.48
C GLN A 4 2.62 1.73 -8.76
N MET A 5 2.73 1.93 -7.45
CA MET A 5 1.58 2.20 -6.59
C MET A 5 1.05 3.64 -6.68
N ASP A 6 1.76 4.54 -7.33
CA ASP A 6 1.36 5.93 -7.58
C ASP A 6 0.56 6.09 -8.89
N ARG A 7 0.47 5.04 -9.71
CA ARG A 7 -0.25 5.04 -10.99
C ARG A 7 -1.63 4.41 -10.82
N PRO A 8 -2.73 5.18 -11.00
CA PRO A 8 -4.08 4.64 -10.88
C PRO A 8 -4.35 3.46 -11.82
N ASP A 9 -3.78 3.48 -13.02
CA ASP A 9 -3.96 2.44 -14.04
C ASP A 9 -3.41 1.08 -13.57
N ASP A 10 -2.37 1.07 -12.73
CA ASP A 10 -1.81 -0.18 -12.20
C ASP A 10 -2.72 -0.84 -11.16
N PHE A 11 -3.58 -0.08 -10.47
CA PHE A 11 -4.64 -0.65 -9.61
C PHE A 11 -5.74 -1.33 -10.41
N ASP A 12 -6.12 -0.74 -11.56
CA ASP A 12 -7.14 -1.32 -12.42
C ASP A 12 -6.64 -2.60 -13.10
N ARG A 13 -5.35 -2.64 -13.48
CA ARG A 13 -4.72 -3.85 -14.05
C ARG A 13 -4.74 -5.07 -13.13
N VAL A 14 -4.75 -4.86 -11.82
CA VAL A 14 -4.79 -5.96 -10.82
C VAL A 14 -6.18 -6.14 -10.21
N ALA A 15 -7.22 -5.54 -10.80
CA ALA A 15 -8.59 -5.56 -10.29
C ALA A 15 -8.68 -5.17 -8.80
N ALA A 16 -7.87 -4.21 -8.37
CA ALA A 16 -7.72 -3.86 -6.96
C ALA A 16 -9.05 -3.43 -6.31
N LYS A 17 -9.95 -2.81 -7.09
CA LYS A 17 -11.27 -2.34 -6.63
C LYS A 17 -12.24 -3.48 -6.26
N ASP A 18 -11.99 -4.68 -6.77
CA ASP A 18 -12.80 -5.88 -6.52
C ASP A 18 -12.12 -6.83 -5.51
N ALA A 19 -10.92 -6.49 -5.04
CA ALA A 19 -10.19 -7.28 -4.06
C ALA A 19 -10.85 -7.20 -2.67
N LEU A 20 -10.77 -8.29 -1.91
CA LEU A 20 -11.18 -8.30 -0.50
C LEU A 20 -10.27 -7.40 0.36
N ALA A 21 -8.96 -7.49 0.12
CA ALA A 21 -7.95 -6.75 0.84
C ALA A 21 -6.71 -6.48 0.00
N ILE A 22 -5.99 -5.41 0.35
CA ILE A 22 -4.65 -5.06 -0.15
C ILE A 22 -3.68 -5.14 1.02
N TYR A 23 -2.59 -5.88 0.83
CA TYR A 23 -1.52 -6.02 1.81
C TYR A 23 -0.31 -5.20 1.38
N LEU A 24 0.13 -4.30 2.25
CA LEU A 24 1.33 -3.49 2.07
C LEU A 24 2.39 -3.99 3.03
N LEU A 25 3.45 -4.59 2.48
CA LEU A 25 4.52 -5.22 3.23
C LEU A 25 5.70 -4.26 3.37
N ALA A 26 6.21 -4.10 4.58
CA ALA A 26 7.36 -3.26 4.87
C ALA A 26 8.67 -4.00 4.56
N ASN A 27 9.67 -3.27 4.06
CA ASN A 27 11.01 -3.82 3.93
C ASN A 27 11.71 -3.93 5.28
N ARG A 28 11.73 -5.14 5.85
CA ARG A 28 12.37 -5.43 7.15
C ARG A 28 13.87 -5.20 7.20
N ASN A 29 14.53 -5.11 6.05
CA ASN A 29 15.97 -4.89 5.94
C ASN A 29 16.32 -3.43 5.60
N THR A 30 15.38 -2.49 5.76
CA THR A 30 15.65 -1.07 5.55
C THR A 30 16.64 -0.53 6.58
N GLU A 31 17.53 0.35 6.15
CA GLU A 31 18.44 1.09 7.04
C GLU A 31 17.71 2.21 7.79
N ASP A 32 16.56 2.66 7.26
CA ASP A 32 15.71 3.70 7.83
C ASP A 32 14.25 3.20 7.98
N PRO A 33 13.89 2.64 9.15
CA PRO A 33 12.54 2.14 9.42
C PRO A 33 11.48 3.24 9.43
N GLU A 34 11.82 4.47 9.84
CA GLU A 34 10.85 5.56 9.94
C GLU A 34 10.43 6.07 8.55
N SER A 35 11.39 6.20 7.64
CA SER A 35 11.09 6.52 6.24
C SER A 35 10.28 5.42 5.57
N GLU A 36 10.58 4.14 5.85
CA GLU A 36 9.81 3.02 5.31
C GLU A 36 8.37 3.03 5.83
N ASP A 37 8.17 3.20 7.13
CA ASP A 37 6.84 3.28 7.74
C ASP A 37 6.04 4.46 7.17
N THR A 38 6.68 5.61 6.99
CA THR A 38 6.07 6.78 6.34
C THR A 38 5.65 6.45 4.90
N ALA A 39 6.50 5.77 4.13
CA ALA A 39 6.18 5.34 2.78
C ALA A 39 5.01 4.35 2.75
N GLN A 40 4.95 3.40 3.69
CA GLN A 40 3.85 2.45 3.82
C GLN A 40 2.52 3.13 4.16
N LEU A 41 2.53 4.13 5.04
CA LEU A 41 1.35 4.94 5.34
C LEU A 41 0.85 5.72 4.11
N ILE A 42 1.77 6.36 3.37
CA ILE A 42 1.42 7.07 2.13
C ILE A 42 0.83 6.11 1.10
N ARG A 43 1.45 4.95 0.90
CA ARG A 43 0.95 3.87 0.02
C ARG A 43 -0.44 3.40 0.46
N GLY A 44 -0.68 3.26 1.77
CA GLY A 44 -1.98 2.91 2.32
C GLY A 44 -3.06 3.94 1.99
N LEU A 45 -2.75 5.23 2.12
CA LEU A 45 -3.65 6.32 1.76
C LEU A 45 -3.96 6.35 0.25
N VAL A 46 -2.95 6.11 -0.59
CA VAL A 46 -3.13 6.02 -2.04
C VAL A 46 -4.04 4.85 -2.39
N ALA A 47 -3.78 3.65 -1.85
CA ALA A 47 -4.62 2.48 -2.06
C ALA A 47 -6.07 2.71 -1.62
N HIS A 48 -6.27 3.33 -0.46
CA HIS A 48 -7.59 3.68 0.05
C HIS A 48 -8.35 4.63 -0.90
N ARG A 49 -7.67 5.67 -1.41
CA ARG A 49 -8.25 6.63 -2.36
C ARG A 49 -8.57 5.98 -3.70
N SER A 50 -7.63 5.23 -4.27
CA SER A 50 -7.80 4.53 -5.56
C SER A 50 -8.95 3.54 -5.52
N CYS A 51 -9.16 2.88 -4.38
CA CYS A 51 -10.24 1.91 -4.17
C CYS A 51 -11.53 2.54 -3.60
N ARG A 52 -11.58 3.87 -3.45
CA ARG A 52 -12.73 4.62 -2.89
C ARG A 52 -13.22 4.05 -1.55
N GLY A 53 -12.30 3.58 -0.71
CA GLY A 53 -12.58 3.03 0.61
C GLY A 53 -13.35 1.70 0.65
N ARG A 54 -13.53 1.00 -0.49
CA ARG A 54 -14.27 -0.28 -0.54
C ARG A 54 -13.44 -1.49 -0.12
N VAL A 55 -12.12 -1.35 -0.12
CA VAL A 55 -11.17 -2.45 0.05
C VAL A 55 -10.47 -2.29 1.39
N ARG A 56 -10.29 -3.40 2.11
CA ARG A 56 -9.52 -3.41 3.35
C ARG A 56 -8.04 -3.26 3.04
N VAL A 57 -7.42 -2.19 3.52
CA VAL A 57 -5.96 -1.99 3.38
C VAL A 57 -5.30 -2.40 4.69
N VAL A 58 -4.37 -3.36 4.63
CA VAL A 58 -3.57 -3.84 5.76
C VAL A 58 -2.14 -3.39 5.52
N VAL A 59 -1.61 -2.59 6.44
CA VAL A 59 -0.28 -2.00 6.35
C VAL A 59 0.62 -2.61 7.42
N GLU A 60 1.76 -3.15 7.01
CA GLU A 60 2.84 -3.54 7.92
C GLU A 60 3.68 -2.30 8.25
N LEU A 61 3.88 -2.06 9.55
CA LEU A 61 4.80 -1.04 10.07
C LEU A 61 5.88 -1.72 10.90
N LEU A 62 7.10 -1.24 10.79
CA LEU A 62 8.27 -1.73 11.50
C LEU A 62 8.35 -1.15 12.92
N ARG A 63 7.86 0.07 13.12
CA ARG A 63 7.88 0.81 14.39
C ARG A 63 6.44 1.20 14.79
N PRO A 64 5.94 0.73 15.93
CA PRO A 64 4.56 1.01 16.37
C PRO A 64 4.38 2.36 17.08
N GLN A 65 5.33 3.29 16.95
CA GLN A 65 5.44 4.51 17.77
C GLN A 65 4.31 5.50 17.53
#